data_AF-A0A1G4IMD9-F1
#
_entry.id   AF-A0A1G4IMD9-F1
#
_cell.length_a   1.000
_cell.length_b   1.000
_cell.length_c   1.000
_cell.angle_alpha   90.00
_cell.angle_beta   90.00
_cell.angle_gamma   90.00
#
_symmetry.space_group_name_H-M   'P 1'
#
loop_
_entity.id
_entity.type
_entity.pdbx_description
1 polymer ?
#
loop_
_entity_poly.entity_id
_entity_poly.type
_entity_poly.pdbx_seq_one_letter_code
_entity_poly.pdbx_strand_id
1 'polypeptide(L)'
;MAGKALHRKFDDQAQGLENIPSEIPEQSVADDHSSEDDASSDDEAPEEEGVVDAKSQIEGRELERQRAAKKEQDLIKDKRRKQNLIFAKQQDEKRTKQFQDFELLMKQRELENGASSDEEIPEELPEGFFENLDEQASHQIATKPTHVNFNDIDENFTPEVKAELKKQKKKTLNKLRKTTLKRGPVTVNLLATMASSRSLAPKKDPVVLNKKDKWLKRKSLGRR
;
A
#
# COMPACT_ATOMS: atom_id res chain seq x y z
N MET A 1 -33.24 -31.43 -4.91
CA MET A 1 -32.18 -31.46 -3.88
C MET A 1 -31.30 -30.24 -4.05
N ALA A 2 -31.34 -29.28 -3.13
CA ALA A 2 -30.60 -28.03 -3.24
C ALA A 2 -29.17 -28.20 -2.71
N GLY A 3 -28.17 -28.04 -3.59
CA GLY A 3 -26.76 -28.04 -3.21
C GLY A 3 -26.40 -26.72 -2.52
N LYS A 4 -26.01 -26.79 -1.24
CA LYS A 4 -25.50 -25.64 -0.50
C LYS A 4 -24.09 -25.30 -0.98
N ALA A 5 -23.92 -24.10 -1.51
CA ALA A 5 -22.61 -23.54 -1.84
C ALA A 5 -21.83 -23.24 -0.54
N LEU A 6 -20.68 -23.88 -0.36
CA LEU A 6 -19.77 -23.63 0.76
C LEU A 6 -18.97 -22.35 0.47
N HIS A 7 -19.26 -21.30 1.23
CA HIS A 7 -18.53 -20.03 1.18
C HIS A 7 -17.19 -20.18 1.91
N ARG A 8 -16.07 -20.28 1.17
CA ARG A 8 -14.72 -20.39 1.75
C ARG A 8 -14.23 -18.99 2.16
N LYS A 9 -13.93 -18.78 3.44
CA LYS A 9 -13.36 -17.51 3.95
C LYS A 9 -11.84 -17.56 3.85
N PHE A 10 -11.22 -16.39 3.67
CA PHE A 10 -9.80 -16.23 3.32
C PHE A 10 -8.81 -16.65 4.43
N ASP A 11 -9.29 -16.96 5.64
CA ASP A 11 -8.46 -17.25 6.81
C ASP A 11 -8.09 -18.73 6.98
N ASP A 12 -8.64 -19.66 6.19
CA ASP A 12 -8.39 -21.10 6.32
C ASP A 12 -7.04 -21.58 5.73
N GLN A 13 -6.17 -20.68 5.25
CA GLN A 13 -4.84 -21.05 4.72
C GLN A 13 -3.76 -21.25 5.80
N ALA A 14 -4.07 -21.00 7.07
CA ALA A 14 -3.08 -21.12 8.16
C ALA A 14 -2.70 -22.57 8.51
N GLN A 15 -3.52 -23.56 8.15
CA GLN A 15 -3.28 -24.97 8.52
C GLN A 15 -2.29 -25.72 7.62
N GLY A 16 -1.78 -25.09 6.56
CA GLY A 16 -0.86 -25.74 5.60
C GLY A 16 0.62 -25.69 5.96
N LEU A 17 1.00 -25.06 7.08
CA LEU A 17 2.40 -24.75 7.41
C LEU A 17 2.96 -25.48 8.64
N GLU A 18 2.22 -26.40 9.26
CA GLU A 18 2.65 -27.08 10.49
C GLU A 18 3.69 -28.20 10.30
N ASN A 19 4.04 -28.57 9.05
CA ASN A 19 4.90 -29.73 8.76
C ASN A 19 6.26 -29.40 8.13
N ILE A 20 6.91 -28.29 8.54
CA ILE A 20 8.29 -28.00 8.14
C ILE A 20 9.20 -28.15 9.37
N PRO A 21 10.09 -29.16 9.43
CA PRO A 21 11.02 -29.33 10.54
C PRO A 21 12.07 -28.21 10.52
N SER A 22 12.19 -27.48 11.63
CA SER A 22 13.11 -26.36 11.83
C SER A 22 14.27 -26.75 12.75
N GLU A 23 15.16 -27.62 12.26
CA GLU A 23 16.45 -27.90 12.92
C GLU A 23 17.58 -27.48 11.99
N ILE A 24 18.27 -26.40 12.37
CA ILE A 24 19.57 -26.00 11.83
C ILE A 24 20.57 -26.22 12.98
N PRO A 25 21.64 -27.02 12.82
CA PRO A 25 22.61 -27.21 13.88
C PRO A 25 23.42 -25.93 14.10
N GLU A 26 23.43 -25.42 15.32
CA GLU A 26 24.31 -24.34 15.75
C GLU A 26 25.75 -24.86 15.87
N GLN A 27 26.64 -24.39 15.00
CA GLN A 27 28.08 -24.61 15.13
C GLN A 27 28.68 -23.41 15.87
N SER A 28 29.12 -23.64 17.10
CA SER A 28 29.81 -22.68 17.95
C SER A 28 31.19 -22.34 17.39
N VAL A 29 31.41 -21.08 17.03
CA VAL A 29 32.75 -20.54 16.75
C VAL A 29 33.28 -19.94 18.05
N ALA A 30 34.28 -20.59 18.64
CA ALA A 30 35.05 -20.06 19.75
C ALA A 30 36.21 -19.22 19.18
N ASP A 31 36.38 -18.01 19.72
CA ASP A 31 37.60 -17.21 19.62
C ASP A 31 38.77 -17.94 20.29
N ASP A 32 39.93 -18.01 19.63
CA ASP A 32 41.22 -18.27 20.27
C ASP A 32 42.35 -17.46 19.58
N HIS A 33 43.38 -17.20 20.37
CA HIS A 33 44.33 -16.12 20.33
C HIS A 33 45.34 -16.06 19.17
N SER A 34 45.73 -14.81 18.86
CA SER A 34 47.08 -14.33 18.49
C SER A 34 48.24 -15.33 18.55
N SER A 35 48.92 -15.52 17.40
CA SER A 35 50.37 -15.74 17.33
C SER A 35 50.90 -15.35 15.95
N GLU A 36 51.71 -14.31 15.91
CA GLU A 36 52.73 -14.11 14.88
C GLU A 36 53.73 -15.26 14.99
N ASP A 37 53.99 -15.99 13.91
CA ASP A 37 55.26 -16.68 13.69
C ASP A 37 55.48 -16.89 12.19
N ASP A 38 56.61 -16.37 11.72
CA ASP A 38 57.17 -16.52 10.39
C ASP A 38 57.85 -17.90 10.30
N ALA A 39 57.27 -18.81 9.53
CA ALA A 39 57.86 -20.11 9.24
C ALA A 39 57.67 -20.44 7.76
N SER A 40 58.71 -20.14 6.98
CA SER A 40 58.95 -20.71 5.65
C SER A 40 58.90 -22.24 5.72
N SER A 41 57.83 -22.82 5.19
CA SER A 41 57.72 -24.25 4.88
C SER A 41 57.20 -24.39 3.45
N ASP A 42 58.09 -24.90 2.61
CA ASP A 42 57.83 -25.41 1.28
C ASP A 42 56.79 -26.54 1.39
N ASP A 43 55.53 -26.24 1.07
CA ASP A 43 54.41 -27.19 1.03
C ASP A 43 53.86 -27.18 -0.40
N GLU A 44 54.18 -28.23 -1.15
CA GLU A 44 53.65 -28.50 -2.49
C GLU A 44 52.12 -28.60 -2.39
N ALA A 45 51.44 -27.51 -2.76
CA ALA A 45 50.00 -27.35 -2.61
C ALA A 45 49.22 -28.42 -3.40
N PRO A 46 48.07 -28.91 -2.88
CA PRO A 46 47.23 -29.87 -3.61
C PRO A 46 46.80 -29.31 -4.98
N GLU A 47 46.94 -30.12 -6.03
CA GLU A 47 46.56 -29.75 -7.40
C GLU A 47 45.09 -29.27 -7.51
N GLU A 48 44.87 -28.24 -8.33
CA GLU A 48 43.64 -27.44 -8.48
C GLU A 48 42.39 -28.16 -9.06
N GLU A 49 42.11 -29.43 -8.76
CA GLU A 49 40.89 -30.09 -9.24
C GLU A 49 39.60 -29.63 -8.51
N GLY A 50 39.70 -29.17 -7.26
CA GLY A 50 38.54 -28.77 -6.45
C GLY A 50 37.89 -27.44 -6.82
N VAL A 51 38.59 -26.55 -7.53
CA VAL A 51 38.10 -25.19 -7.86
C VAL A 51 37.09 -25.23 -9.02
N VAL A 52 37.26 -26.17 -9.95
CA VAL A 52 36.38 -26.32 -11.13
C VAL A 52 35.01 -26.85 -10.71
N ASP A 53 34.96 -27.81 -9.79
CA ASP A 53 33.72 -28.36 -9.25
C ASP A 53 32.97 -27.36 -8.36
N ALA A 54 33.68 -26.58 -7.56
CA ALA A 54 33.06 -25.49 -6.79
C ALA A 54 32.44 -24.44 -7.71
N LYS A 55 33.11 -24.09 -8.81
CA LYS A 55 32.61 -23.14 -9.81
C LYS A 55 31.36 -23.66 -10.51
N SER A 56 31.34 -24.92 -10.94
CA SER A 56 30.17 -25.51 -11.61
C SER A 56 28.95 -25.62 -10.67
N GLN A 57 29.16 -25.90 -9.39
CA GLN A 57 28.09 -25.90 -8.38
C GLN A 57 27.51 -24.50 -8.14
N ILE A 58 28.36 -23.46 -8.11
CA ILE A 58 27.90 -22.07 -7.96
C ILE A 58 27.12 -21.63 -9.20
N GLU A 59 27.63 -21.92 -10.39
CA GLU A 59 26.94 -21.62 -11.65
C GLU A 59 25.59 -22.34 -11.76
N GLY A 60 25.51 -23.61 -11.32
CA GLY A 60 24.26 -24.36 -11.23
C GLY A 60 23.23 -23.69 -10.32
N ARG A 61 23.64 -23.30 -9.11
CA ARG A 61 22.77 -22.60 -8.14
C ARG A 61 22.30 -21.24 -8.67
N GLU A 62 23.18 -20.50 -9.34
CA GLU A 62 22.83 -19.21 -9.92
C GLU A 62 21.82 -19.38 -11.07
N LEU A 63 22.00 -20.38 -11.91
CA LEU A 63 21.10 -20.68 -13.02
C LEU A 63 19.73 -21.15 -12.53
N GLU A 64 19.67 -21.95 -11.46
CA GLU A 64 18.42 -22.31 -10.79
C GLU A 64 17.71 -21.10 -10.21
N ARG A 65 18.43 -20.21 -9.54
CA ARG A 65 17.88 -18.95 -9.00
C ARG A 65 17.32 -18.07 -10.12
N GLN A 66 18.03 -17.95 -11.24
CA GLN A 66 17.56 -17.20 -12.41
C GLN A 66 16.31 -17.83 -13.03
N ARG A 67 16.26 -19.17 -13.14
CA ARG A 67 15.08 -19.89 -13.64
C ARG A 67 13.88 -19.70 -12.71
N ALA A 68 14.09 -19.76 -11.39
CA ALA A 68 13.03 -19.52 -10.40
C ALA A 68 12.47 -18.09 -10.50
N ALA A 69 13.35 -17.09 -10.60
CA ALA A 69 12.95 -15.69 -10.76
C ALA A 69 12.16 -15.45 -12.05
N LYS A 70 12.55 -16.06 -13.17
CA LYS A 70 11.80 -15.98 -14.44
C LYS A 70 10.40 -16.57 -14.30
N LYS A 71 10.28 -17.76 -13.71
CA LYS A 71 8.97 -18.40 -13.47
C LYS A 71 8.06 -17.52 -12.60
N GLU A 72 8.59 -16.91 -11.55
CA GLU A 72 7.81 -16.00 -10.70
C GLU A 72 7.31 -14.78 -11.50
N GLN A 73 8.18 -14.16 -12.30
CA GLN A 73 7.80 -13.03 -13.16
C GLN A 73 6.72 -13.41 -14.17
N ASP A 74 6.80 -14.59 -14.78
CA ASP A 74 5.82 -15.06 -15.75
C ASP A 74 4.46 -15.33 -15.08
N LEU A 75 4.45 -15.91 -13.87
CA LEU A 75 3.23 -16.07 -13.08
C LEU A 75 2.58 -14.72 -12.72
N ILE A 76 3.37 -13.69 -12.40
CA ILE A 76 2.87 -12.34 -12.13
C ILE A 76 2.27 -11.72 -13.40
N LYS A 77 2.96 -11.85 -14.55
CA LYS A 77 2.46 -11.37 -15.84
C LYS A 77 1.15 -12.04 -16.21
N ASP A 78 1.03 -13.35 -16.02
CA ASP A 78 -0.19 -14.10 -16.32
C ASP A 78 -1.35 -13.71 -15.41
N LYS A 79 -1.09 -13.50 -14.11
CA LYS A 79 -2.10 -12.95 -13.19
C LYS A 79 -2.59 -11.57 -13.65
N ARG A 80 -1.67 -10.69 -14.06
CA ARG A 80 -2.01 -9.36 -14.58
C ARG A 80 -2.83 -9.44 -15.87
N ARG A 81 -2.46 -10.33 -16.80
CA ARG A 81 -3.23 -10.57 -18.05
C ARG A 81 -4.64 -11.05 -17.74
N LYS A 82 -4.82 -11.99 -16.82
CA LYS A 82 -6.14 -12.49 -16.40
C LYS A 82 -6.99 -11.37 -15.80
N GLN A 83 -6.42 -10.56 -14.91
CA GLN A 83 -7.12 -9.42 -14.32
C GLN A 83 -7.53 -8.38 -15.36
N ASN A 84 -6.64 -8.04 -16.29
CA ASN A 84 -6.95 -7.11 -17.38
C ASN A 84 -8.07 -7.64 -18.29
N LEU A 85 -8.07 -8.94 -18.60
CA LEU A 85 -9.14 -9.57 -19.39
C LEU A 85 -10.49 -9.51 -18.67
N ILE A 86 -10.51 -9.77 -17.36
CA ILE A 86 -11.74 -9.67 -16.56
C ILE A 86 -12.23 -8.22 -16.54
N PHE A 87 -11.33 -7.27 -16.32
CA PHE A 87 -11.68 -5.84 -16.30
C PHE A 87 -12.21 -5.35 -17.64
N ALA A 88 -11.58 -5.75 -18.75
CA ALA A 88 -12.04 -5.43 -20.11
C ALA A 88 -13.46 -5.97 -20.36
N LYS A 89 -13.72 -7.25 -20.02
CA LYS A 89 -15.06 -7.84 -20.12
C LYS A 89 -16.10 -7.08 -19.31
N GLN A 90 -15.78 -6.71 -18.07
CA GLN A 90 -16.68 -5.93 -17.21
C GLN A 90 -16.97 -4.54 -17.79
N GLN A 91 -15.98 -3.91 -18.41
CA GLN A 91 -16.14 -2.60 -19.03
C GLN A 91 -17.03 -2.69 -20.28
N ASP A 92 -16.86 -3.73 -21.09
CA ASP A 92 -17.70 -3.97 -22.25
C ASP A 92 -19.14 -4.31 -21.84
N GLU A 93 -19.34 -5.15 -20.82
CA GLU A 93 -20.68 -5.43 -20.25
C GLU A 93 -21.36 -4.18 -19.70
N LYS A 94 -20.61 -3.24 -19.10
CA LYS A 94 -21.18 -1.96 -18.66
C LYS A 94 -21.60 -1.09 -19.83
N ARG A 95 -20.78 -1.02 -20.89
CA ARG A 95 -21.11 -0.26 -22.11
C ARG A 95 -22.32 -0.82 -22.82
N THR A 96 -22.43 -2.15 -22.94
CA THR A 96 -23.59 -2.78 -23.59
C THR A 96 -24.86 -2.57 -22.79
N LYS A 97 -24.81 -2.67 -21.45
CA LYS A 97 -25.95 -2.34 -20.59
C LYS A 97 -26.39 -0.90 -20.75
N GLN A 98 -25.44 0.05 -20.71
CA GLN A 98 -25.76 1.47 -20.93
C GLN A 98 -26.41 1.72 -22.30
N PHE A 99 -25.93 1.02 -23.34
CA PHE A 99 -26.52 1.12 -24.67
C PHE A 99 -27.94 0.52 -24.72
N GLN A 100 -28.15 -0.64 -24.12
CA GLN A 100 -29.48 -1.27 -24.04
C GLN A 100 -30.47 -0.43 -23.22
N ASP A 101 -30.03 0.12 -22.09
CA ASP A 101 -30.84 1.00 -21.25
C ASP A 101 -31.21 2.28 -22.01
N PHE A 102 -30.26 2.85 -22.78
CA PHE A 102 -30.52 3.99 -23.65
C PHE A 102 -31.50 3.67 -24.79
N GLU A 103 -31.36 2.50 -25.42
CA GLU A 103 -32.26 2.04 -26.47
C GLU A 103 -33.69 1.81 -25.95
N LEU A 104 -33.82 1.23 -24.75
CA LEU A 104 -35.12 1.07 -24.08
C LEU A 104 -35.74 2.43 -23.72
N LEU A 105 -34.95 3.38 -23.23
CA LEU A 105 -35.42 4.73 -22.92
C LEU A 105 -35.90 5.45 -24.18
N MET A 106 -35.16 5.35 -25.29
CA MET A 106 -35.55 5.94 -26.57
C MET A 106 -36.84 5.31 -27.11
N LYS A 107 -36.96 3.99 -27.03
CA LYS A 107 -38.18 3.28 -27.44
C LYS A 107 -39.39 3.63 -26.56
N GLN A 108 -39.18 3.79 -25.26
CA GLN A 108 -40.23 4.25 -24.34
C GLN A 108 -40.65 5.68 -24.68
N ARG A 109 -39.70 6.59 -24.94
CA ARG A 109 -39.98 7.96 -25.36
C ARG A 109 -40.69 8.03 -26.71
N GLU A 110 -40.35 7.15 -27.67
CA GLU A 110 -41.05 7.05 -28.96
C GLU A 110 -42.48 6.54 -28.81
N LEU A 111 -42.74 5.62 -27.86
CA LEU A 111 -44.09 5.17 -27.54
C LEU A 111 -44.91 6.26 -26.81
N GLU A 112 -44.29 6.99 -25.89
CA GLU A 112 -44.92 8.12 -25.18
C GLU A 112 -45.21 9.29 -26.12
N ASN A 113 -44.28 9.63 -27.02
CA ASN A 113 -44.47 10.68 -28.03
C ASN A 113 -45.35 10.22 -29.22
N GLY A 114 -45.40 8.92 -29.52
CA GLY A 114 -46.28 8.35 -30.55
C GLY A 114 -47.73 8.20 -30.10
N ALA A 115 -47.99 8.25 -28.79
CA ALA A 115 -49.32 8.26 -28.19
C ALA A 115 -49.84 9.68 -27.84
N SER A 116 -49.03 10.72 -28.08
CA SER A 116 -49.35 12.13 -27.79
C SER A 116 -49.19 13.00 -29.04
N SER A 117 -49.95 12.66 -30.08
CA SER A 117 -50.51 13.71 -30.92
C SER A 117 -51.75 14.20 -30.19
N ASP A 118 -51.72 15.47 -29.79
CA ASP A 118 -52.66 16.23 -28.94
C ASP A 118 -52.32 16.26 -27.43
N GLU A 119 -52.30 17.50 -26.94
CA GLU A 119 -52.27 17.98 -25.54
C GLU A 119 -50.90 18.19 -24.85
N GLU A 120 -50.48 19.46 -24.95
CA GLU A 120 -49.88 20.31 -23.89
C GLU A 120 -48.48 19.99 -23.37
N ILE A 121 -47.51 20.74 -23.89
CA ILE A 121 -46.26 21.07 -23.20
C ILE A 121 -46.61 21.99 -22.00
N PRO A 122 -46.36 21.61 -20.74
CA PRO A 122 -46.44 22.54 -19.62
C PRO A 122 -45.21 23.45 -19.68
N GLU A 123 -45.41 24.71 -20.08
CA GLU A 123 -44.33 25.69 -20.31
C GLU A 123 -43.84 26.35 -19.00
N GLU A 124 -44.45 26.06 -17.85
CA GLU A 124 -44.09 26.67 -16.56
C GLU A 124 -43.68 25.62 -15.53
N LEU A 125 -42.45 25.76 -15.01
CA LEU A 125 -42.02 25.03 -13.81
C LEU A 125 -42.97 25.40 -12.66
N PRO A 126 -43.38 24.43 -11.81
CA PRO A 126 -44.18 24.72 -10.62
C PRO A 126 -43.51 25.82 -9.77
N GLU A 127 -44.21 26.94 -9.56
CA GLU A 127 -43.68 28.14 -8.88
C GLU A 127 -43.14 27.85 -7.46
N GLY A 128 -43.58 26.76 -6.82
CA GLY A 128 -43.08 26.31 -5.52
C GLY A 128 -41.81 25.45 -5.54
N PHE A 129 -41.19 25.15 -6.69
CA PHE A 129 -39.97 24.33 -6.74
C PHE A 129 -38.76 25.06 -6.15
N PHE A 130 -38.65 26.37 -6.36
CA PHE A 130 -37.54 27.17 -5.86
C PHE A 130 -37.63 27.44 -4.35
N GLU A 131 -38.84 27.67 -3.82
CA GLU A 131 -39.05 27.87 -2.37
C GLU A 131 -38.65 26.63 -1.55
N ASN A 132 -38.98 25.43 -2.04
CA ASN A 132 -38.60 24.18 -1.37
C ASN A 132 -37.07 23.92 -1.38
N LEU A 133 -36.34 24.51 -2.33
CA LEU A 133 -34.89 24.35 -2.47
C LEU A 133 -34.13 25.27 -1.50
N ASP A 134 -34.64 26.48 -1.29
CA ASP A 134 -34.11 27.43 -0.29
C ASP A 134 -34.41 26.96 1.14
N GLU A 135 -35.57 26.34 1.40
CA GLU A 135 -35.88 25.75 2.71
C GLU A 135 -34.96 24.55 3.03
N GLN A 136 -34.63 23.71 2.04
CA GLN A 136 -33.68 22.60 2.21
C GLN A 136 -32.22 23.04 2.43
N ALA A 137 -31.81 24.21 1.93
CA ALA A 137 -30.47 24.75 2.17
C ALA A 137 -30.27 25.16 3.64
N SER A 138 -31.35 25.44 4.39
CA SER A 138 -31.31 25.85 5.79
C SER A 138 -31.23 24.68 6.79
N HIS A 139 -31.60 23.47 6.37
CA HIS A 139 -31.42 22.26 7.16
C HIS A 139 -29.98 21.75 7.02
N GLN A 140 -29.22 21.99 8.08
CA GLN A 140 -27.86 21.49 8.27
C GLN A 140 -27.73 20.03 7.84
N ILE A 141 -26.95 19.81 6.78
CA ILE A 141 -26.60 18.50 6.23
C ILE A 141 -25.79 17.73 7.29
N ALA A 142 -26.47 17.03 8.20
CA ALA A 142 -25.86 16.25 9.29
C ALA A 142 -25.29 14.90 8.81
N THR A 143 -25.57 14.50 7.57
CA THR A 143 -25.13 13.21 7.03
C THR A 143 -24.10 13.43 5.92
N LYS A 144 -22.83 13.14 6.25
CA LYS A 144 -21.74 13.06 5.29
C LYS A 144 -22.12 12.13 4.10
N PRO A 145 -22.01 12.59 2.84
CA PRO A 145 -22.29 11.75 1.69
C PRO A 145 -21.28 10.60 1.59
N THR A 146 -21.78 9.39 1.34
CA THR A 146 -20.99 8.14 1.27
C THR A 146 -20.24 7.98 -0.06
N HIS A 147 -20.50 8.84 -1.05
CA HIS A 147 -19.85 8.83 -2.34
C HIS A 147 -19.38 10.25 -2.70
N VAL A 148 -18.06 10.45 -2.72
CA VAL A 148 -17.45 11.70 -3.19
C VAL A 148 -16.98 11.46 -4.62
N ASN A 149 -17.60 12.16 -5.56
CA ASN A 149 -17.12 12.22 -6.94
C ASN A 149 -15.84 13.07 -6.96
N PHE A 150 -14.71 12.49 -7.36
CA PHE A 150 -13.41 13.18 -7.30
C PHE A 150 -13.23 14.24 -8.40
N ASN A 151 -14.16 14.34 -9.35
CA ASN A 151 -14.15 15.37 -10.40
C ASN A 151 -14.81 16.69 -9.99
N ASP A 152 -15.57 16.72 -8.88
CA ASP A 152 -16.24 17.93 -8.36
C ASP A 152 -15.46 18.55 -7.17
N ILE A 153 -14.21 18.12 -6.98
CA ILE A 153 -13.33 18.66 -5.94
C ILE A 153 -12.75 19.98 -6.45
N ASP A 154 -13.55 21.03 -6.32
CA ASP A 154 -13.05 22.39 -6.44
C ASP A 154 -11.99 22.65 -5.35
N GLU A 155 -10.97 23.42 -5.70
CA GLU A 155 -9.88 23.84 -4.80
C GLU A 155 -10.36 24.70 -3.60
N ASN A 156 -11.66 25.00 -3.56
CA ASN A 156 -12.36 25.77 -2.53
C ASN A 156 -12.94 24.92 -1.39
N PHE A 157 -12.18 23.93 -0.92
CA PHE A 157 -12.45 23.38 0.41
C PHE A 157 -12.43 24.48 1.46
N THR A 158 -13.41 24.47 2.37
CA THR A 158 -13.40 25.30 3.57
C THR A 158 -12.08 25.12 4.33
N PRO A 159 -11.56 26.15 5.03
CA PRO A 159 -10.26 26.08 5.70
C PRO A 159 -10.19 24.93 6.72
N GLU A 160 -11.33 24.55 7.30
CA GLU A 160 -11.46 23.43 8.22
C GLU A 160 -11.20 22.07 7.55
N VAL A 161 -11.79 21.83 6.38
CA VAL A 161 -11.56 20.60 5.60
C VAL A 161 -10.10 20.54 5.14
N LYS A 162 -9.50 21.66 4.74
CA LYS A 162 -8.06 21.74 4.39
C LYS A 162 -7.18 21.38 5.60
N ALA A 163 -7.52 21.86 6.80
CA ALA A 163 -6.78 21.54 8.02
C ALA A 163 -6.88 20.06 8.38
N GLU A 164 -8.06 19.46 8.23
CA GLU A 164 -8.28 18.05 8.48
C GLU A 164 -7.50 17.18 7.47
N LEU A 165 -7.57 17.50 6.18
CA LEU A 165 -6.80 16.81 5.14
C LEU A 165 -5.28 16.90 5.42
N LYS A 166 -4.77 18.07 5.82
CA LYS A 166 -3.35 18.23 6.22
C LYS A 166 -3.00 17.35 7.42
N LYS A 167 -3.89 17.26 8.41
CA LYS A 167 -3.71 16.40 9.59
C LYS A 167 -3.68 14.92 9.19
N GLN A 168 -4.56 14.49 8.30
CA GLN A 168 -4.57 13.12 7.78
C GLN A 168 -3.29 12.81 6.99
N LYS A 169 -2.87 13.70 6.07
CA LYS A 169 -1.59 13.57 5.35
C LYS A 169 -0.38 13.48 6.28
N LYS A 170 -0.34 14.27 7.35
CA LYS A 170 0.72 14.17 8.36
C LYS A 170 0.70 12.82 9.08
N LYS A 171 -0.48 12.30 9.44
CA LYS A 171 -0.61 10.98 10.07
C LYS A 171 -0.15 9.85 9.15
N THR A 172 -0.52 9.87 7.88
CA THR A 172 -0.11 8.84 6.90
C THR A 172 1.39 8.91 6.63
N LEU A 173 1.94 10.11 6.43
CA LEU A 173 3.39 10.32 6.27
C LEU A 173 4.17 9.83 7.50
N ASN A 174 3.68 10.11 8.72
CA ASN A 174 4.31 9.59 9.93
C ASN A 174 4.29 8.06 9.99
N LYS A 175 3.24 7.39 9.49
CA LYS A 175 3.21 5.93 9.39
C LYS A 175 4.23 5.42 8.37
N LEU A 176 4.34 6.07 7.21
CA LEU A 176 5.29 5.71 6.15
C LEU A 176 6.75 5.90 6.58
N ARG A 177 7.05 6.93 7.39
CA ARG A 177 8.41 7.20 7.89
C ARG A 177 8.85 6.34 9.07
N LYS A 178 7.97 5.51 9.65
CA LYS A 178 8.35 4.61 10.75
C LYS A 178 9.28 3.52 10.24
N THR A 179 10.46 3.41 10.85
CA THR A 179 11.45 2.36 10.59
C THR A 179 11.27 1.13 11.48
N THR A 180 10.40 1.22 12.49
CA THR A 180 10.13 0.17 13.47
C THR A 180 8.70 -0.33 13.31
N LEU A 181 8.54 -1.66 13.19
CA LEU A 181 7.26 -2.34 13.08
C LEU A 181 7.18 -3.49 14.09
N LYS A 182 6.06 -3.57 14.82
CA LYS A 182 5.77 -4.71 15.72
C LYS A 182 4.97 -5.77 14.96
N ARG A 183 5.47 -7.00 14.90
CA ARG A 183 4.83 -8.18 14.29
C ARG A 183 4.62 -9.22 15.39
N GLY A 184 3.48 -9.14 16.06
CA GLY A 184 3.16 -10.00 17.21
C GLY A 184 4.15 -9.78 18.37
N PRO A 185 4.84 -10.83 18.86
CA PRO A 185 5.82 -10.70 19.94
C PRO A 185 7.13 -10.02 19.49
N VAL A 186 7.42 -9.99 18.19
CA VAL A 186 8.71 -9.49 17.67
C VAL A 186 8.59 -8.04 17.19
N THR A 187 9.65 -7.26 17.39
CA THR A 187 9.81 -5.92 16.81
C THR A 187 10.93 -5.92 15.76
N VAL A 188 10.59 -5.52 14.54
CA VAL A 188 11.52 -5.42 13.41
C VAL A 188 11.92 -3.95 13.24
N ASN A 189 13.23 -3.68 13.21
CA ASN A 189 13.81 -2.35 13.03
C ASN A 189 14.70 -2.31 11.79
N LEU A 190 14.51 -1.29 10.96
CA LEU A 190 15.40 -1.03 9.82
C LEU A 190 16.65 -0.27 10.27
N LEU A 191 17.83 -0.81 9.95
CA LEU A 191 19.13 -0.18 10.21
C LEU A 191 19.34 1.03 9.29
N ALA A 192 19.95 2.09 9.82
CA ALA A 192 20.26 3.28 9.03
C ALA A 192 21.28 2.96 7.94
N THR A 193 21.14 3.61 6.78
CA THR A 193 22.09 3.44 5.68
C THR A 193 23.46 4.00 6.06
N MET A 194 24.53 3.30 5.66
CA MET A 194 25.92 3.71 5.95
C MET A 194 26.25 5.11 5.44
N ALA A 195 25.66 5.51 4.31
CA ALA A 195 25.80 6.85 3.78
C ALA A 195 25.25 7.91 4.75
N SER A 196 24.09 7.68 5.36
CA SER A 196 23.47 8.65 6.29
C SER A 196 24.17 8.69 7.65
N SER A 197 24.74 7.58 8.12
CA SER A 197 25.44 7.55 9.42
C SER A 197 26.85 8.11 9.35
N ARG A 198 27.52 8.00 8.19
CA ARG A 198 28.89 8.52 8.00
C ARG A 198 28.92 9.99 7.58
N SER A 199 27.98 10.43 6.74
CA SER A 199 27.99 11.80 6.19
C SER A 199 27.48 12.87 7.16
N LEU A 200 26.60 12.50 8.11
CA LEU A 200 25.96 13.45 9.01
C LEU A 200 26.18 13.07 10.46
N ALA A 201 26.42 14.07 11.30
CA ALA A 201 26.48 13.89 12.73
C ALA A 201 25.13 13.44 13.30
N PRO A 202 25.12 12.68 14.40
CA PRO A 202 23.89 12.31 15.09
C PRO A 202 23.03 13.53 15.46
N LYS A 203 21.71 13.36 15.43
CA LYS A 203 20.78 14.43 15.79
C LYS A 203 20.91 14.79 17.27
N LYS A 204 20.76 16.08 17.58
CA LYS A 204 20.75 16.59 18.96
C LYS A 204 19.67 15.91 19.80
N ASP A 205 20.00 15.58 21.05
CA ASP A 205 19.03 15.09 22.02
C ASP A 205 18.17 16.26 22.55
N PRO A 206 16.86 16.29 22.28
CA PRO A 206 16.00 17.36 22.75
C PRO A 206 15.87 17.38 24.26
N VAL A 207 16.01 16.27 24.98
CA VAL A 207 15.86 16.23 26.44
C VAL A 207 16.98 17.02 27.10
N VAL A 208 18.23 16.73 26.71
CA VAL A 208 19.42 17.43 27.24
C VAL A 208 19.38 18.91 26.85
N LEU A 209 19.06 19.20 25.59
CA LEU A 209 19.03 20.58 25.10
C LEU A 209 17.92 21.40 25.74
N ASN A 210 16.74 20.80 25.95
CA ASN A 210 15.63 21.45 26.65
C ASN A 210 15.95 21.70 28.13
N LYS A 211 16.68 20.79 28.80
CA LYS A 211 17.14 21.03 30.17
C LYS A 211 18.11 22.21 30.24
N LYS A 212 19.10 22.23 29.34
CA LYS A 212 20.04 23.36 29.20
C LYS A 212 19.30 24.66 28.94
N ASP A 213 18.38 24.67 27.97
CA ASP A 213 17.62 25.86 27.60
C ASP A 213 16.69 26.33 28.72
N LYS A 214 15.98 25.42 29.38
CA LYS A 214 15.15 25.74 30.55
C LYS A 214 15.97 26.33 31.69
N TRP A 215 17.17 25.81 31.92
CA TRP A 215 18.08 26.32 32.94
C TRP A 215 18.57 27.74 32.60
N LEU A 216 19.01 27.96 31.36
CA LEU A 216 19.52 29.25 30.89
C LEU A 216 18.42 30.31 30.78
N LYS A 217 17.19 29.91 30.45
CA LYS A 217 16.01 30.78 30.32
C LYS A 217 15.08 30.69 31.53
N ARG A 218 15.60 30.31 32.70
CA ARG A 218 14.79 30.24 33.93
C ARG A 218 14.29 31.62 34.32
N LYS A 219 13.05 31.69 34.82
CA LYS A 219 12.40 32.95 35.22
C LYS A 219 13.21 33.73 36.28
N SER A 220 13.94 33.04 37.16
CA SER A 220 14.75 33.67 38.20
C SER A 220 15.94 34.49 37.68
N LEU A 221 16.31 34.31 36.40
CA LEU A 221 17.40 35.07 35.78
C LEU A 221 16.94 36.46 35.31
N GLY A 222 15.64 36.79 35.36
CA GLY A 222 15.12 38.14 35.08
C GLY A 222 15.50 38.69 33.70
N ARG A 223 15.76 37.82 32.73
CA ARG A 223 16.13 38.24 31.36
C ARG A 223 14.92 38.92 30.72
N ARG A 224 15.10 40.18 30.32
CA ARG A 224 14.13 40.99 29.57
C ARG A 224 13.83 40.36 28.22
#